data_AF-A0A6G3T732-F1
#
_entry.id   AF-A0A6G3T732-F1
#
_cell.length_a   1.000
_cell.length_b   1.000
_cell.length_c   1.000
_cell.angle_alpha   90.00
_cell.angle_beta   90.00
_cell.angle_gamma   90.00
#
_symmetry.space_group_name_H-M   'P 1'
#
loop_
_entity.id
_entity.type
_entity.pdbx_description
1 polymer ?
#
loop_
_entity_poly.entity_id
_entity_poly.type
_entity_poly.pdbx_seq_one_letter_code
_entity_poly.pdbx_strand_id
1 'polypeptide(L)'
;VRGEAPAQRPAATAPASREPGPLWSGAVVDPHSNEFWAQSNITVGTSARLTALTVELRVAQTGSVTSTGAWRSLPEDDFAFTVGERAGFLVYRWTLKEGRTVPAGEWVFAGQYNHERGGRDAGGDRYSATATAASGRHTVRGGFTPGG
;
A
#
# COMPACT_ATOMS: atom_id res chain seq x y z
N VAL A 1 -10.95 45.50 17.53
CA VAL A 1 -10.20 45.03 16.34
C VAL A 1 -8.88 44.41 16.77
N ARG A 2 -8.31 43.52 15.92
CA ARG A 2 -7.24 42.52 16.13
C ARG A 2 -7.85 41.13 16.46
N GLY A 3 -7.89 40.16 15.56
CA GLY A 3 -7.13 39.95 14.32
C GLY A 3 -6.60 38.53 14.37
N GLU A 4 -7.49 37.57 14.13
CA GLU A 4 -7.20 36.14 14.16
C GLU A 4 -6.33 35.80 12.95
N ALA A 5 -5.09 35.38 13.19
CA ALA A 5 -4.21 34.86 12.16
C ALA A 5 -4.60 33.40 11.89
N PRO A 6 -5.03 33.02 10.67
CA PRO A 6 -5.28 31.62 10.39
C PRO A 6 -3.94 30.87 10.36
N ALA A 7 -3.79 29.92 11.27
CA ALA A 7 -2.74 28.91 11.24
C ALA A 7 -2.80 28.16 9.91
N GLN A 8 -1.72 28.24 9.15
CA GLN A 8 -1.53 27.52 7.90
C GLN A 8 -1.55 26.01 8.21
N ARG A 9 -2.58 25.30 7.74
CA ARG A 9 -2.60 23.83 7.78
C ARG A 9 -1.38 23.33 7.01
N PRO A 10 -0.62 22.35 7.53
CA PRO A 10 0.39 21.68 6.72
C PRO A 10 -0.32 21.07 5.50
N ALA A 11 0.17 21.43 4.31
CA ALA A 11 -0.33 20.91 3.06
C ALA A 11 -0.18 19.39 3.07
N ALA A 12 -1.30 18.67 2.91
CA ALA A 12 -1.28 17.25 2.63
C ALA A 12 -0.38 17.03 1.41
N THR A 13 0.67 16.23 1.58
CA THR A 13 1.59 15.82 0.51
C THR A 13 0.76 15.28 -0.64
N ALA A 14 0.84 15.94 -1.80
CA ALA A 14 0.09 15.53 -2.98
C ALA A 14 0.42 14.05 -3.30
N PRO A 15 -0.59 13.24 -3.67
CA PRO A 15 -0.34 11.85 -4.06
C PRO A 15 0.66 11.83 -5.22
N ALA A 16 1.54 10.82 -5.20
CA ALA A 16 2.50 10.56 -6.27
C ALA A 16 1.83 10.72 -7.64
N SER A 17 2.50 11.45 -8.53
CA SER A 17 2.02 11.86 -9.85
C SER A 17 1.17 10.79 -10.53
N ARG A 18 -0.11 11.09 -10.74
CA ARG A 18 -1.05 10.26 -11.48
C ARG A 18 -0.59 10.19 -12.94
N GLU A 19 0.25 9.22 -13.28
CA GLU A 19 0.58 8.97 -14.68
C GLU A 19 -0.72 8.61 -15.44
N PRO A 20 -0.95 9.17 -16.64
CA PRO A 20 -2.09 8.83 -17.46
C PRO A 20 -1.93 7.41 -18.02
N GLY A 21 -2.38 6.42 -17.24
CA GLY A 21 -2.41 5.01 -17.60
C GLY A 21 -3.60 4.30 -16.95
N PRO A 22 -3.97 3.10 -17.41
CA PRO A 22 -5.10 2.36 -16.85
C PRO A 22 -4.85 1.84 -15.42
N LEU A 23 -3.64 2.03 -14.90
CA LEU A 23 -3.22 1.63 -13.56
C LEU A 23 -2.37 2.76 -12.94
N TRP A 24 -2.69 3.14 -11.70
CA TRP A 24 -1.87 4.03 -10.88
C TRP A 24 -1.84 3.50 -9.44
N SER A 25 -0.90 3.98 -8.64
CA SER A 25 -0.80 3.58 -7.24
C SER A 25 -0.21 4.66 -6.33
N GLY A 26 -0.52 4.55 -5.04
CA GLY A 26 0.11 5.32 -3.98
C GLY A 26 0.22 4.48 -2.71
N ALA A 27 1.15 4.80 -1.82
CA ALA A 27 1.29 4.08 -0.56
C ALA A 27 1.73 4.99 0.59
N VAL A 28 1.19 4.71 1.77
CA VAL A 28 1.37 5.52 2.98
C VAL A 28 1.39 4.61 4.21
N VAL A 29 2.18 4.99 5.22
CA VAL A 29 2.06 4.38 6.55
C VAL A 29 0.84 4.97 7.25
N ASP A 30 -0.03 4.13 7.80
CA ASP A 30 -1.28 4.56 8.44
C ASP A 30 -0.97 5.49 9.63
N PRO A 31 -1.57 6.69 9.70
CA PRO A 31 -1.33 7.64 10.79
C PRO A 31 -1.82 7.13 12.16
N HIS A 32 -2.64 6.08 12.21
CA HIS A 32 -3.04 5.43 13.46
C HIS A 32 -2.07 4.32 13.91
N SER A 33 -0.91 4.20 13.25
CA SER A 33 0.22 3.43 13.75
C SER A 33 0.70 3.99 15.10
N ASN A 34 1.38 3.17 15.89
CA ASN A 34 1.88 3.55 17.22
C ASN A 34 3.34 3.10 17.40
N GLU A 35 3.88 3.26 18.62
CA GLU A 35 5.29 2.98 18.88
C GLU A 35 5.68 1.49 18.78
N PHE A 36 4.74 0.54 18.70
CA PHE A 36 5.03 -0.90 18.62
C PHE A 36 4.45 -1.58 17.37
N TRP A 37 3.56 -0.91 16.67
CA TRP A 37 2.76 -1.48 15.59
C TRP A 37 2.53 -0.46 14.50
N ALA A 38 2.60 -0.90 13.25
CA ALA A 38 2.27 -0.09 12.11
C ALA A 38 1.48 -0.85 11.06
N GLN A 39 0.74 -0.09 10.26
CA GLN A 39 0.06 -0.56 9.06
C GLN A 39 0.53 0.21 7.84
N SER A 40 0.85 -0.51 6.78
CA SER A 40 1.24 0.06 5.50
C SER A 40 0.11 -0.13 4.49
N ASN A 41 -0.45 0.97 4.00
CA ASN A 41 -1.57 1.00 3.06
C ASN A 41 -1.06 1.25 1.63
N ILE A 42 -1.46 0.40 0.69
CA ILE A 42 -1.24 0.58 -0.75
C ILE A 42 -2.60 0.79 -1.42
N THR A 43 -2.77 1.93 -2.07
CA THR A 43 -3.91 2.21 -2.94
C THR A 43 -3.53 1.87 -4.38
N VAL A 44 -4.34 1.04 -5.04
CA VAL A 44 -4.24 0.72 -6.46
C VAL A 44 -5.50 1.21 -7.13
N GLY A 45 -5.36 2.14 -8.09
CA GLY A 45 -6.47 2.63 -8.88
C GLY A 45 -6.39 2.14 -10.32
N THR A 46 -7.54 1.78 -10.90
CA THR A 46 -7.63 1.33 -12.29
C THR A 46 -8.88 1.86 -12.98
N SER A 47 -8.73 2.29 -14.25
CA SER A 47 -9.84 2.80 -15.07
C SER A 47 -10.54 1.70 -15.88
N ALA A 48 -10.05 0.46 -15.83
CA ALA A 48 -10.60 -0.67 -16.56
C ALA A 48 -10.70 -1.90 -15.66
N ARG A 49 -11.53 -2.86 -16.07
CA ARG A 49 -11.58 -4.17 -15.41
C ARG A 49 -10.23 -4.88 -15.55
N LEU A 50 -9.73 -5.44 -14.46
CA LEU A 50 -8.53 -6.27 -14.45
C LEU A 50 -8.91 -7.75 -14.41
N THR A 51 -8.17 -8.57 -15.16
CA THR A 51 -8.28 -10.04 -15.16
C THR A 51 -7.17 -10.72 -14.37
N ALA A 52 -6.11 -9.98 -14.05
CA ALA A 52 -5.06 -10.40 -13.13
C ALA A 52 -4.57 -9.20 -12.33
N LEU A 53 -4.27 -9.43 -11.05
CA LEU A 53 -3.67 -8.44 -10.17
C LEU A 53 -2.75 -9.16 -9.17
N THR A 54 -1.51 -8.70 -9.07
CA THR A 54 -0.59 -9.06 -8.00
C THR A 54 -0.12 -7.79 -7.31
N VAL A 55 -0.39 -7.68 -6.01
CA VAL A 55 0.11 -6.60 -5.17
C VAL A 55 1.12 -7.19 -4.20
N GLU A 56 2.30 -6.57 -4.13
CA GLU A 56 3.37 -6.97 -3.24
C GLU A 56 3.80 -5.78 -2.40
N LEU A 57 3.74 -5.93 -1.09
CA LEU A 57 4.29 -5.02 -0.09
C LEU A 57 5.54 -5.66 0.49
N ARG A 58 6.62 -4.90 0.56
CA ARG A 58 7.86 -5.30 1.23
C ARG A 58 8.21 -4.31 2.33
N VAL A 59 8.10 -4.77 3.56
CA VAL A 59 8.39 -4.02 4.77
C VAL A 59 9.84 -4.35 5.18
N ALA A 60 10.72 -3.36 5.17
CA ALA A 60 12.13 -3.50 5.56
C ALA A 60 12.25 -4.00 6.99
N GLN A 61 13.03 -5.05 7.19
CA GLN A 61 13.33 -5.54 8.53
C GLN A 61 14.28 -4.53 9.21
N THR A 62 13.77 -3.86 10.24
CA THR A 62 14.51 -2.86 11.04
C THR A 62 14.76 -3.35 12.47
N GLY A 63 14.55 -4.64 12.71
CA GLY A 63 14.46 -5.23 14.05
C GLY A 63 13.00 -5.57 14.35
N SER A 64 12.75 -6.85 14.61
CA SER A 64 11.47 -7.38 15.12
C SER A 64 10.22 -7.09 14.28
N VAL A 65 10.35 -6.74 13.00
CA VAL A 65 9.21 -6.58 12.10
C VAL A 65 8.53 -7.93 11.91
N THR A 66 7.30 -8.07 12.41
CA THR A 66 6.56 -9.35 12.40
C THR A 66 5.12 -9.10 12.01
N SER A 67 4.56 -9.94 11.14
CA SER A 67 3.17 -9.77 10.70
C SER A 67 2.18 -9.94 11.85
N THR A 68 1.22 -9.03 11.93
CA THR A 68 0.04 -9.13 12.80
C THR A 68 -1.24 -9.31 12.00
N GLY A 69 -1.20 -9.10 10.69
CA GLY A 69 -2.34 -9.36 9.82
C GLY A 69 -2.25 -8.64 8.48
N ALA A 70 -3.31 -8.78 7.70
CA ALA A 70 -3.48 -8.13 6.42
C ALA A 70 -4.96 -7.82 6.20
N TRP A 71 -5.23 -6.76 5.45
CA TRP A 71 -6.58 -6.36 5.06
C TRP A 71 -6.61 -5.92 3.59
N ARG A 72 -7.77 -6.01 2.94
CA ARG A 72 -8.03 -5.41 1.63
C ARG A 72 -9.48 -4.97 1.50
N SER A 73 -9.73 -4.00 0.62
CA SER A 73 -11.10 -3.57 0.31
C SER A 73 -11.83 -4.50 -0.67
N LEU A 74 -11.09 -5.29 -1.45
CA LEU A 74 -11.65 -6.30 -2.35
C LEU A 74 -11.99 -7.60 -1.60
N PRO A 75 -12.93 -8.43 -2.10
CA PRO A 75 -13.35 -9.66 -1.45
C PRO A 75 -12.19 -10.59 -1.11
N GLU A 76 -12.22 -11.10 0.11
CA GLU A 76 -11.15 -11.92 0.66
C GLU A 76 -10.88 -13.15 -0.22
N ASP A 77 -11.95 -13.85 -0.56
CA ASP A 77 -11.92 -15.13 -1.28
C ASP A 77 -11.44 -15.03 -2.72
N ASP A 78 -11.36 -13.82 -3.28
CA ASP A 78 -10.87 -13.61 -4.64
C ASP A 78 -9.34 -13.65 -4.74
N PHE A 79 -8.63 -13.63 -3.61
CA PHE A 79 -7.17 -13.53 -3.57
C PHE A 79 -6.52 -14.72 -2.86
N ALA A 80 -5.42 -15.19 -3.42
CA ALA A 80 -4.42 -15.96 -2.68
C ALA A 80 -3.51 -14.98 -1.95
N PHE A 81 -3.35 -15.16 -0.63
CA PHE A 81 -2.52 -14.31 0.22
C PHE A 81 -1.37 -15.11 0.82
N THR A 82 -0.17 -14.52 0.81
CA THR A 82 1.01 -15.06 1.49
C THR A 82 1.74 -13.95 2.22
N VAL A 83 2.26 -14.27 3.42
CA VAL A 83 3.14 -13.38 4.17
C VAL A 83 4.36 -14.15 4.70
N GLY A 84 5.53 -13.53 4.66
CA GLY A 84 6.74 -14.10 5.27
C GLY A 84 8.01 -13.32 5.02
N GLU A 85 9.06 -13.63 5.77
CA GLU A 85 10.36 -12.96 5.63
C GLU A 85 11.13 -13.45 4.41
N ARG A 86 11.60 -12.54 3.56
CA ARG A 86 12.41 -12.83 2.38
C ARG A 86 13.45 -11.73 2.17
N ALA A 87 14.72 -12.12 2.11
CA ALA A 87 15.84 -11.22 1.79
C ALA A 87 15.88 -9.92 2.63
N GLY A 88 15.59 -10.01 3.93
CA GLY A 88 15.57 -8.85 4.84
C GLY A 88 14.27 -8.03 4.82
N PHE A 89 13.18 -8.60 4.32
CA PHE A 89 11.88 -7.94 4.26
C PHE A 89 10.77 -8.86 4.75
N LEU A 90 9.81 -8.32 5.49
CA LEU A 90 8.51 -8.97 5.65
C LEU A 90 7.67 -8.67 4.40
N VAL A 91 7.38 -9.71 3.61
CA VAL A 91 6.73 -9.57 2.31
C VAL A 91 5.29 -10.04 2.39
N TYR A 92 4.35 -9.16 2.06
CA TYR A 92 2.94 -9.48 1.86
C TYR A 92 2.67 -9.56 0.37
N ARG A 93 1.97 -10.59 -0.07
CA ARG A 93 1.60 -10.75 -1.47
C ARG A 93 0.16 -11.20 -1.60
N TRP A 94 -0.62 -10.40 -2.34
CA TRP A 94 -1.98 -10.71 -2.74
C TRP A 94 -1.99 -10.98 -4.24
N THR A 95 -2.50 -12.14 -4.64
CA THR A 95 -2.63 -12.53 -6.05
C THR A 95 -4.08 -12.87 -6.34
N LEU A 96 -4.68 -12.17 -7.30
CA LEU A 96 -6.03 -12.46 -7.78
C LEU A 96 -6.08 -13.89 -8.33
N LYS A 97 -7.03 -14.68 -7.85
CA LYS A 97 -7.24 -16.05 -8.31
C LYS A 97 -7.74 -16.06 -9.76
N GLU A 98 -7.40 -17.12 -10.49
CA GLU A 98 -7.86 -17.30 -11.87
C GLU A 98 -9.39 -17.24 -11.97
N GLY A 99 -9.89 -16.63 -13.04
CA GLY A 99 -11.33 -16.44 -13.28
C GLY A 99 -11.98 -15.32 -12.46
N ARG A 100 -11.28 -14.72 -11.49
CA ARG A 100 -11.75 -13.52 -10.78
C ARG A 100 -11.34 -12.26 -11.52
N THR A 101 -12.00 -11.16 -11.19
CA THR A 101 -11.74 -9.85 -11.83
C THR A 101 -11.82 -8.74 -10.81
N VAL A 102 -11.05 -7.68 -11.03
CA VAL A 102 -11.15 -6.45 -10.24
C VAL A 102 -11.88 -5.38 -11.06
N PRO A 103 -12.96 -4.76 -10.54
CA PRO A 103 -13.64 -3.70 -11.26
C PRO A 103 -12.79 -2.43 -11.35
N ALA A 104 -13.13 -1.56 -12.31
CA ALA A 104 -12.60 -0.20 -12.34
C ALA A 104 -12.96 0.52 -11.03
N GLY A 105 -12.00 1.27 -10.49
CA GLY A 105 -12.14 1.92 -9.18
C GLY A 105 -10.80 2.02 -8.45
N GLU A 106 -10.88 2.28 -7.15
CA GLU A 106 -9.74 2.38 -6.24
C GLU A 106 -9.85 1.32 -5.15
N TRP A 107 -8.76 0.61 -4.91
CA TRP A 107 -8.73 -0.54 -4.02
C TRP A 107 -7.52 -0.45 -3.10
N VAL A 108 -7.71 -0.78 -1.83
CA VAL A 108 -6.67 -0.68 -0.81
C VAL A 108 -6.26 -2.07 -0.36
N PHE A 109 -4.95 -2.27 -0.19
CA PHE A 109 -4.32 -3.43 0.42
C PHE A 109 -3.45 -2.96 1.59
N ALA A 110 -3.59 -3.60 2.74
CA ALA A 110 -2.92 -3.21 3.97
C ALA A 110 -2.15 -4.39 4.57
N GLY A 111 -0.87 -4.17 4.88
CA GLY A 111 -0.06 -5.08 5.69
C GLY A 111 0.12 -4.50 7.09
N GLN A 112 -0.17 -5.29 8.12
CA GLN A 112 -0.11 -4.90 9.52
C GLN A 112 1.01 -5.67 10.21
N TYR A 113 1.87 -4.99 10.95
CA TYR A 113 3.04 -5.60 11.56
C TYR A 113 3.43 -4.92 12.87
N ASN A 114 3.97 -5.71 13.80
CA ASN A 114 4.73 -5.20 14.93
C ASN A 114 6.11 -4.76 14.46
N HIS A 115 6.76 -3.88 15.22
CA HIS A 115 8.16 -3.50 15.04
C HIS A 115 8.80 -3.20 16.40
N GLU A 116 10.13 -3.09 16.42
CA GLU A 116 10.85 -2.55 17.59
C GLU A 116 10.25 -1.22 18.04
N ARG A 117 10.30 -0.98 19.36
CA ARG A 117 9.71 0.21 19.97
C ARG A 117 10.26 1.51 19.34
N GLY A 118 9.37 2.39 18.93
CA GLY A 118 9.66 3.74 18.43
C GLY A 118 9.04 4.03 17.06
N GLY A 119 9.45 5.14 16.45
CA GLY A 119 9.10 5.45 15.06
C GLY A 119 10.01 4.69 14.12
N ARG A 120 9.54 3.55 13.61
CA ARG A 120 10.26 2.78 12.60
C ARG A 120 10.52 3.62 11.34
N ASP A 121 11.73 3.55 10.80
CA ASP A 121 12.06 4.14 9.50
C ASP A 121 11.45 3.31 8.36
N ALA A 122 10.42 3.86 7.71
CA ALA A 122 9.75 3.26 6.56
C ALA A 122 10.45 3.58 5.21
N GLY A 123 11.57 4.31 5.21
CA GLY A 123 12.29 4.70 3.99
C GLY A 123 12.80 3.52 3.15
N GLY A 124 12.98 2.35 3.76
CA GLY A 124 13.32 1.09 3.08
C GLY A 124 12.12 0.31 2.53
N ASP A 125 10.90 0.74 2.83
CA ASP A 125 9.68 0.06 2.40
C ASP A 125 9.39 0.35 0.95
N ARG A 126 8.93 -0.68 0.24
CA ARG A 126 8.51 -0.52 -1.14
C ARG A 126 7.37 -1.44 -1.48
N TYR A 127 6.66 -1.09 -2.53
CA TYR A 127 5.59 -1.90 -3.06
C TYR A 127 5.68 -2.01 -4.58
N SER A 128 4.94 -2.99 -5.11
CA SER A 128 4.64 -3.06 -6.53
C SER A 128 3.25 -3.63 -6.76
N ALA A 129 2.57 -3.15 -7.78
CA ALA A 129 1.34 -3.74 -8.28
C ALA A 129 1.50 -4.04 -9.78
N THR A 130 1.24 -5.29 -10.15
CA THR A 130 1.20 -5.75 -11.53
C THR A 130 -0.24 -6.12 -11.87
N ALA A 131 -0.78 -5.54 -12.94
CA ALA A 131 -2.14 -5.83 -13.38
C ALA A 131 -2.19 -6.23 -14.86
N THR A 132 -3.21 -6.99 -15.23
CA THR A 132 -3.56 -7.24 -16.64
C THR A 132 -4.95 -6.69 -16.90
N ALA A 133 -5.04 -5.74 -17.84
CA ALA A 133 -6.27 -5.17 -18.36
C ALA A 133 -6.43 -5.57 -19.84
N ALA A 134 -7.56 -5.21 -20.46
CA ALA A 134 -7.76 -5.44 -21.90
C ALA A 134 -6.69 -4.77 -22.78
N SER A 135 -6.12 -3.65 -22.32
CA SER A 135 -5.02 -2.94 -22.99
C SER A 135 -3.64 -3.59 -22.80
N GLY A 136 -3.55 -4.69 -22.03
CA GLY A 136 -2.32 -5.41 -21.76
C GLY A 136 -1.89 -5.37 -20.29
N ARG A 137 -0.62 -5.71 -20.06
CA ARG A 137 -0.02 -5.80 -18.73
C ARG A 137 0.61 -4.46 -18.32
N HIS A 138 0.31 -4.04 -17.09
CA HIS A 138 0.77 -2.79 -16.50
C HIS A 138 1.48 -3.06 -15.17
N THR A 139 2.47 -2.25 -14.82
CA THR A 139 3.18 -2.38 -13.54
C THR A 139 3.48 -1.01 -12.97
N VAL A 140 3.12 -0.83 -11.71
CA VAL A 140 3.40 0.38 -10.92
C VAL A 140 4.18 0.00 -9.67
N ARG A 141 5.05 0.90 -9.21
CA ARG A 141 5.94 0.69 -8.07
C ARG A 141 6.12 2.00 -7.32
N GLY A 142 6.44 1.91 -6.03
CA GLY A 142 6.75 3.09 -5.22
C GLY A 142 7.29 2.75 -3.85
N GLY A 143 7.66 3.80 -3.12
CA GLY A 143 7.98 3.74 -1.69
C GLY A 143 6.79 4.18 -0.83
N PHE A 144 7.02 4.25 0.47
CA PHE A 144 6.04 4.73 1.45
C PHE A 144 6.40 6.14 1.91
N THR A 145 5.42 7.03 1.91
CA THR A 145 5.56 8.29 2.65
C THR A 145 5.28 8.03 4.12
N PRO A 146 6.04 8.66 5.06
CA PRO A 146 5.70 8.63 6.48
C PRO A 146 4.26 9.11 6.68
N GLY A 147 3.50 8.43 7.54
CA GLY A 147 2.25 8.96 8.07
C GLY A 147 2.55 10.23 8.86
N GLY A 148 1.77 11.28 8.64
CA GLY A 148 1.97 12.59 9.29
C GLY A 148 1.63 12.61 10.78
#